data_AF-A0A257ZX52-F1
#
_entry.id   AF-A0A257ZX52-F1
#
_cell.length_a   1.000
_cell.length_b   1.000
_cell.length_c   1.000
_cell.angle_alpha   90.00
_cell.angle_beta   90.00
_cell.angle_gamma   90.00
#
_symmetry.space_group_name_H-M   'P 1'
#
loop_
_entity.id
_entity.type
_entity.pdbx_description
1 polymer ?
#
loop_
_entity_poly.entity_id
_entity_poly.type
_entity_poly.pdbx_seq_one_letter_code
_entity_poly.pdbx_strand_id
1 'polypeptide(L)'
;MSAAEQDSRDHPPVGAREAAALFSDLAAERSLLVAVSGGPDSVALLALLADWSREPGRPCLAAATVDHGLRPDSAAEAQGVAALCARLGVTHRTLRWEGDKPRGRLQERARAARYALLAAEAENAGRAVVVTAHTLDDQAETLLMRMARGSGPSGLAGMRGRVVRDGTVLARPLLGVPKTRLIATAQARGLPVIEDPSNGDPRFARARWRALMPLLAAEGLDAERLSLLAGRLARLDAAAAARCKAVLAAVLLPAMAAVLLPAMGAPQLRLNFSALQQEPDEIVLRVVAALLERLGAEAENAV
;
A
#
# COMPACT_ATOMS: atom_id res chain seq x y z
N MET A 1 8.17 -34.10 -17.47
CA MET A 1 7.85 -32.66 -17.50
C MET A 1 8.48 -32.02 -16.28
N SER A 2 9.18 -30.90 -16.47
CA SER A 2 9.85 -30.21 -15.36
C SER A 2 8.83 -29.44 -14.51
N ALA A 3 9.06 -29.35 -13.19
CA ALA A 3 8.24 -28.52 -12.28
C ALA A 3 8.15 -27.06 -12.75
N ALA A 4 9.20 -26.55 -13.41
CA ALA A 4 9.23 -25.20 -13.99
C ALA A 4 8.29 -25.02 -15.21
N GLU A 5 8.04 -26.09 -15.99
CA GLU A 5 7.12 -26.07 -17.15
C GLU A 5 5.65 -26.26 -16.74
N GLN A 6 5.40 -26.69 -15.50
CA GLN A 6 4.06 -26.76 -14.91
C GLN A 6 3.71 -25.44 -14.22
N ASP A 7 4.63 -24.85 -13.46
CA ASP A 7 4.44 -23.54 -12.80
C ASP A 7 4.18 -22.41 -13.83
N SER A 8 4.85 -22.45 -15.00
CA SER A 8 4.62 -21.48 -16.09
C SER A 8 3.27 -21.66 -16.81
N ARG A 9 2.63 -22.83 -16.71
CA ARG A 9 1.32 -23.10 -17.34
C ARG A 9 0.18 -22.68 -16.44
N ASP A 10 0.34 -22.83 -15.13
CA ASP A 10 -0.66 -22.43 -14.14
C ASP A 10 -0.65 -20.91 -13.90
N HIS A 11 0.46 -20.23 -14.19
CA HIS A 11 0.63 -18.79 -14.00
C HIS A 11 1.24 -18.09 -15.23
N PRO A 12 0.45 -17.83 -16.29
CA PRO A 12 0.95 -17.21 -17.50
C PRO A 12 1.42 -15.76 -17.26
N PRO A 13 2.33 -15.22 -18.09
CA PRO A 13 2.68 -13.80 -18.09
C PRO A 13 1.44 -12.89 -18.18
N VAL A 14 1.55 -11.68 -17.64
CA VAL A 14 0.49 -10.66 -17.74
C VAL A 14 0.47 -10.12 -19.17
N GLY A 15 -0.67 -10.28 -19.86
CA GLY A 15 -0.86 -9.80 -21.22
C GLY A 15 -1.15 -8.30 -21.28
N ALA A 16 -0.99 -7.69 -22.46
CA ALA A 16 -1.20 -6.25 -22.66
C ALA A 16 -2.64 -5.78 -22.32
N ARG A 17 -3.67 -6.54 -22.75
CA ARG A 17 -5.07 -6.23 -22.44
C ARG A 17 -5.37 -6.29 -20.94
N GLU A 18 -4.81 -7.28 -20.26
CA GLU A 18 -4.95 -7.44 -18.82
C GLU A 18 -4.23 -6.31 -18.08
N ALA A 19 -3.01 -5.95 -18.49
CA ALA A 19 -2.28 -4.81 -17.95
C ALA A 19 -3.06 -3.50 -18.09
N ALA A 20 -3.67 -3.27 -19.26
CA ALA A 20 -4.51 -2.08 -19.48
C ALA A 20 -5.72 -2.03 -18.54
N ALA A 21 -6.32 -3.18 -18.22
CA ALA A 21 -7.41 -3.27 -17.23
C ALA A 21 -6.91 -3.02 -15.81
N LEU A 22 -5.74 -3.56 -15.43
CA LEU A 22 -5.12 -3.33 -14.13
C LEU A 22 -4.74 -1.85 -13.91
N PHE A 23 -4.45 -1.12 -14.99
CA PHE A 23 -4.06 0.29 -14.94
C PHE A 23 -5.20 1.27 -15.27
N SER A 24 -6.44 0.80 -15.40
CA SER A 24 -7.59 1.65 -15.78
C SER A 24 -7.74 2.87 -14.87
N ASP A 25 -7.55 2.67 -13.57
CA ASP A 25 -7.69 3.71 -12.54
C ASP A 25 -6.57 4.75 -12.57
N LEU A 26 -5.48 4.48 -13.32
CA LEU A 26 -4.37 5.40 -13.53
C LEU A 26 -4.53 6.23 -14.80
N ALA A 27 -5.47 5.88 -15.69
CA ALA A 27 -5.57 6.48 -17.03
C ALA A 27 -5.87 7.99 -17.01
N ALA A 28 -6.54 8.47 -15.95
CA ALA A 28 -6.88 9.89 -15.79
C ALA A 28 -5.75 10.72 -15.16
N GLU A 29 -4.67 10.09 -14.70
CA GLU A 29 -3.55 10.79 -14.07
C GLU A 29 -2.69 11.50 -15.11
N ARG A 30 -2.02 12.59 -14.73
CA ARG A 30 -1.11 13.30 -15.66
C ARG A 30 0.27 12.67 -15.73
N SER A 31 0.76 12.22 -14.58
CA SER A 31 2.13 11.73 -14.40
C SER A 31 2.17 10.61 -13.38
N LEU A 32 3.00 9.60 -13.64
CA LEU A 32 3.22 8.45 -12.78
C LEU A 32 4.70 8.34 -12.41
N LEU A 33 4.97 8.04 -11.14
CA LEU A 33 6.29 7.69 -10.64
C LEU A 33 6.30 6.24 -10.17
N VAL A 34 6.83 5.32 -10.98
CA VAL A 34 6.94 3.91 -10.59
C VAL A 34 8.16 3.68 -9.69
N ALA A 35 7.92 3.08 -8.52
CA ALA A 35 8.99 2.70 -7.60
C ALA A 35 9.58 1.35 -8.00
N VAL A 36 10.85 1.33 -8.41
CA VAL A 36 11.52 0.14 -8.93
C VAL A 36 12.67 -0.27 -8.01
N SER A 37 12.54 -1.42 -7.37
CA SER A 37 13.57 -1.96 -6.46
C SER A 37 14.54 -2.91 -7.16
N GLY A 38 14.30 -3.25 -8.43
CA GLY A 38 15.08 -4.24 -9.18
C GLY A 38 14.60 -5.69 -9.03
N GLY A 39 13.72 -5.96 -8.06
CA GLY A 39 13.08 -7.27 -7.92
C GLY A 39 12.06 -7.54 -9.04
N PRO A 40 11.70 -8.82 -9.27
CA PRO A 40 10.88 -9.25 -10.40
C PRO A 40 9.54 -8.52 -10.48
N ASP A 41 8.87 -8.33 -9.34
CA ASP A 41 7.56 -7.67 -9.27
C ASP A 41 7.63 -6.23 -9.81
N SER A 42 8.64 -5.48 -9.37
CA SER A 42 8.84 -4.08 -9.76
C SER A 42 9.35 -3.91 -11.19
N VAL A 43 10.16 -4.86 -11.65
CA VAL A 43 10.68 -4.91 -13.03
C VAL A 43 9.55 -5.24 -14.02
N ALA A 44 8.69 -6.21 -13.69
CA ALA A 44 7.51 -6.52 -14.48
C ALA A 44 6.54 -5.33 -14.52
N LEU A 45 6.25 -4.71 -13.38
CA LEU A 45 5.41 -3.50 -13.33
C LEU A 45 5.97 -2.37 -14.20
N LEU A 46 7.27 -2.09 -14.10
CA LEU A 46 7.93 -1.07 -14.93
C LEU A 46 7.74 -1.35 -16.42
N ALA A 47 7.98 -2.59 -16.86
CA ALA A 47 7.87 -2.95 -18.26
C ALA A 47 6.42 -2.88 -18.78
N LEU A 48 5.44 -3.31 -17.97
CA LEU A 48 4.02 -3.23 -18.32
C LEU A 48 3.54 -1.78 -18.40
N LEU A 49 3.92 -0.93 -17.44
CA LEU A 49 3.60 0.49 -17.47
C LEU A 49 4.31 1.21 -18.61
N ALA A 50 5.56 0.86 -18.93
CA ALA A 50 6.29 1.48 -20.03
C ALA A 50 5.61 1.24 -21.38
N ASP A 51 5.08 0.03 -21.63
CA ASP A 51 4.31 -0.25 -22.84
C ASP A 51 2.98 0.50 -22.83
N TRP A 52 2.25 0.45 -21.71
CA TRP A 52 0.95 1.10 -21.58
C TRP A 52 1.04 2.62 -21.73
N SER A 53 2.00 3.28 -21.07
CA SER A 53 2.17 4.74 -21.12
C SER A 53 2.62 5.28 -22.48
N ARG A 54 3.04 4.43 -23.43
CA ARG A 54 3.32 4.87 -24.82
C ARG A 54 2.05 5.01 -25.66
N GLU A 55 0.92 4.46 -25.22
CA GLU A 55 -0.35 4.62 -25.93
C GLU A 55 -0.82 6.09 -25.86
N PRO A 56 -1.49 6.61 -26.91
CA PRO A 56 -2.04 7.95 -26.90
C PRO A 56 -3.01 8.20 -25.74
N GLY A 57 -2.91 9.36 -25.11
CA GLY A 57 -3.79 9.77 -24.00
C GLY A 57 -3.45 9.12 -22.65
N ARG A 58 -2.31 8.45 -22.53
CA ARG A 58 -1.85 7.87 -21.27
C ARG A 58 -0.94 8.82 -20.47
N PRO A 59 -0.85 8.64 -19.14
CA PRO A 59 0.03 9.45 -18.30
C PRO A 59 1.50 9.30 -18.67
N CYS A 60 2.26 10.39 -18.50
CA CYS A 60 3.72 10.34 -18.57
C CYS A 60 4.27 9.41 -17.48
N LEU A 61 5.29 8.62 -17.81
CA LEU A 61 5.91 7.67 -16.87
C LEU A 61 7.35 8.09 -16.54
N ALA A 62 7.64 8.17 -15.25
CA ALA A 62 8.99 8.22 -14.71
C ALA A 62 9.19 7.08 -13.71
N ALA A 63 10.44 6.69 -13.46
CA ALA A 63 10.82 5.66 -12.50
C ALA A 63 11.74 6.22 -11.43
N ALA A 64 11.62 5.69 -10.21
CA ALA A 64 12.54 5.98 -9.12
C ALA A 64 13.00 4.71 -8.40
N THR A 65 14.28 4.66 -8.05
CA THR A 65 14.88 3.61 -7.22
C THR A 65 15.43 4.22 -5.95
N VAL A 66 15.09 3.63 -4.79
CA VAL A 66 15.61 4.10 -3.50
C VAL A 66 16.81 3.25 -3.10
N ASP A 67 18.00 3.83 -3.15
CA ASP A 67 19.21 3.28 -2.57
C ASP A 67 19.23 3.57 -1.06
N HIS A 68 19.05 2.51 -0.26
CA HIS A 68 19.09 2.62 1.21
C HIS A 68 20.52 2.67 1.76
N GLY A 69 21.53 2.39 0.93
CA GLY A 69 22.94 2.25 1.30
C GLY A 69 23.20 1.20 2.39
N LEU A 70 22.29 0.25 2.61
CA LEU A 70 22.42 -0.74 3.70
C LEU A 70 23.45 -1.82 3.39
N ARG A 71 23.74 -2.03 2.11
CA ARG A 71 24.71 -3.00 1.60
C ARG A 71 25.68 -2.31 0.64
N PRO A 72 26.91 -2.83 0.50
CA PRO A 72 27.86 -2.34 -0.50
C PRO A 72 27.31 -2.43 -1.93
N ASP A 73 26.54 -3.48 -2.24
CA ASP A 73 26.03 -3.73 -3.59
C ASP A 73 24.83 -2.84 -3.98
N SER A 74 24.22 -2.15 -3.02
CA SER A 74 22.99 -1.35 -3.20
C SER A 74 23.13 -0.28 -4.29
N ALA A 75 24.32 0.31 -4.42
CA ALA A 75 24.61 1.30 -5.46
C ALA A 75 24.70 0.67 -6.85
N ALA A 76 25.34 -0.50 -6.99
CA ALA A 76 25.43 -1.23 -8.25
C ALA A 76 24.07 -1.77 -8.70
N GLU A 77 23.27 -2.27 -7.75
CA GLU A 77 21.87 -2.66 -7.95
C GLU A 77 21.05 -1.50 -8.53
N ALA A 78 21.16 -0.30 -7.94
CA ALA A 78 20.46 0.90 -8.42
C ALA A 78 20.90 1.33 -9.82
N GLN A 79 22.20 1.21 -10.15
CA GLN A 79 22.71 1.46 -11.51
C GLN A 79 22.15 0.46 -12.53
N GLY A 80 22.03 -0.82 -12.15
CA GLY A 80 21.39 -1.83 -12.99
C GLY A 80 19.93 -1.48 -13.33
N VAL A 81 19.18 -0.97 -12.34
CA VAL A 81 17.80 -0.49 -12.57
C VAL A 81 17.77 0.75 -13.47
N ALA A 82 18.69 1.69 -13.31
CA ALA A 82 18.80 2.85 -14.19
C ALA A 82 19.04 2.44 -15.65
N ALA A 83 19.95 1.49 -15.89
CA ALA A 83 20.23 0.95 -17.22
C ALA A 83 19.00 0.23 -17.82
N LEU A 84 18.24 -0.50 -17.00
CA LEU A 84 16.99 -1.11 -17.43
C LEU A 84 15.93 -0.05 -17.82
N CYS A 85 15.78 1.02 -17.05
CA CYS A 85 14.86 2.10 -17.37
C CYS A 85 15.23 2.77 -18.70
N ALA A 86 16.53 3.02 -18.93
CA ALA A 86 17.03 3.57 -20.18
C ALA A 86 16.71 2.66 -21.38
N ARG A 87 16.88 1.33 -21.24
CA ARG A 87 16.48 0.34 -22.27
C ARG A 87 14.99 0.38 -22.59
N LEU A 88 14.15 0.71 -21.61
CA LEU A 88 12.71 0.82 -21.77
C LEU A 88 12.26 2.24 -22.17
N GLY A 89 13.17 3.19 -22.35
CA GLY A 89 12.86 4.57 -22.68
C GLY A 89 12.12 5.32 -21.57
N VAL A 90 12.36 4.97 -20.31
CA VAL A 90 11.73 5.59 -19.13
C VAL A 90 12.75 6.45 -18.39
N THR A 91 12.41 7.72 -18.13
CA THR A 91 13.23 8.63 -17.31
C THR A 91 13.34 8.07 -15.89
N HIS A 92 14.57 8.03 -15.36
CA HIS A 92 14.86 7.41 -14.05
C HIS A 92 15.60 8.33 -13.10
N ARG A 93 15.30 8.21 -11.80
CA ARG A 93 16.04 8.85 -10.71
C ARG A 93 16.43 7.83 -9.64
N THR A 94 17.70 7.86 -9.23
CA THR A 94 18.16 7.19 -8.02
C THR A 94 18.04 8.14 -6.84
N LEU A 95 17.23 7.77 -5.86
CA LEU A 95 17.02 8.50 -4.62
C LEU A 95 17.83 7.84 -3.51
N ARG A 96 18.59 8.60 -2.75
CA ARG A 96 19.45 8.05 -1.69
C ARG A 96 18.85 8.34 -0.32
N TRP A 97 18.82 7.32 0.54
CA TRP A 97 18.55 7.55 1.96
C TRP A 97 19.83 8.02 2.64
N GLU A 98 19.85 9.31 2.98
CA GLU A 98 20.93 9.97 3.70
C GLU A 98 20.70 9.98 5.22
N GLY A 99 21.77 10.10 5.99
CA GLY A 99 21.74 10.20 7.46
C GLY A 99 22.00 8.89 8.21
N ASP A 100 21.96 8.99 9.55
CA ASP A 100 22.26 7.88 10.44
C ASP A 100 21.22 6.76 10.35
N LYS A 101 21.72 5.54 10.18
CA LYS A 101 20.88 4.34 10.15
C LYS A 101 20.60 3.89 11.58
N PRO A 102 19.33 3.89 12.02
CA PRO A 102 19.01 3.54 13.39
C PRO A 102 19.35 2.08 13.66
N ARG A 103 19.91 1.81 14.86
CA ARG A 103 20.29 0.45 15.29
C ARG A 103 19.08 -0.48 15.49
N GLY A 104 17.88 0.08 15.69
CA GLY A 104 16.63 -0.66 15.88
C GLY A 104 15.53 -0.27 14.88
N ARG A 105 14.60 -1.19 14.62
CA ARG A 105 13.46 -1.00 13.68
C ARG A 105 13.91 -0.59 12.27
N LEU A 106 15.09 -1.06 11.84
CA LEU A 106 15.72 -0.67 10.58
C LEU A 106 14.78 -0.84 9.37
N GLN A 107 14.04 -1.95 9.26
CA GLN A 107 13.11 -2.18 8.14
C GLN A 107 11.94 -1.19 8.11
N GLU A 108 11.41 -0.85 9.28
CA GLU A 108 10.32 0.13 9.38
C GLU A 108 10.80 1.52 9.00
N ARG A 109 11.99 1.90 9.48
CA ARG A 109 12.63 3.18 9.19
C ARG A 109 13.03 3.29 7.72
N ALA A 110 13.62 2.24 7.14
CA ALA A 110 13.91 2.15 5.71
C ALA A 110 12.64 2.23 4.87
N ARG A 111 11.54 1.60 5.30
CA ARG A 111 10.24 1.71 4.62
C ARG A 111 9.68 3.13 4.71
N ALA A 112 9.78 3.80 5.86
CA ALA A 112 9.36 5.18 6.02
C ALA A 112 10.19 6.13 5.13
N ALA A 113 11.52 6.01 5.18
CA ALA A 113 12.44 6.78 4.34
C ALA A 113 12.16 6.59 2.85
N ARG A 114 11.91 5.33 2.41
CA ARG A 114 11.51 5.03 1.03
C ARG A 114 10.30 5.85 0.60
N TYR A 115 9.23 5.85 1.38
CA TYR A 115 8.01 6.55 1.00
C TYR A 115 8.17 8.07 1.06
N ALA A 116 8.92 8.60 2.02
CA ALA A 116 9.23 10.03 2.08
C ALA A 116 10.02 10.50 0.85
N LEU A 117 11.05 9.75 0.46
CA LEU A 117 11.84 10.05 -0.75
C LEU A 117 10.99 9.98 -2.02
N LEU A 118 10.16 8.94 -2.15
CA LEU A 118 9.25 8.79 -3.31
C LEU A 118 8.21 9.92 -3.35
N ALA A 119 7.67 10.35 -2.21
CA ALA A 119 6.72 11.45 -2.15
C ALA A 119 7.37 12.78 -2.56
N ALA A 120 8.58 13.06 -2.08
CA ALA A 120 9.34 14.24 -2.49
C ALA A 120 9.63 14.26 -4.00
N GLU A 121 10.06 13.13 -4.57
CA GLU A 121 10.30 13.03 -6.01
C GLU A 121 9.01 13.15 -6.83
N ALA A 122 7.91 12.58 -6.33
CA ALA A 122 6.61 12.70 -6.99
C ALA A 122 6.11 14.15 -7.03
N GLU A 123 6.36 14.94 -5.99
CA GLU A 123 6.07 16.38 -5.98
C GLU A 123 6.90 17.11 -7.03
N ASN A 124 8.22 16.83 -7.09
CA ASN A 124 9.13 17.40 -8.09
C ASN A 124 8.75 17.02 -9.53
N ALA A 125 8.20 15.82 -9.73
CA ALA A 125 7.73 15.31 -11.02
C ALA A 125 6.31 15.79 -11.40
N GLY A 126 5.86 16.92 -10.83
CA GLY A 126 4.58 17.54 -11.15
C GLY A 126 3.38 16.88 -10.46
N ARG A 127 3.54 16.51 -9.18
CA ARG A 127 2.53 15.80 -8.37
C ARG A 127 2.15 14.43 -8.97
N ALA A 128 3.16 13.65 -9.36
CA ALA A 128 2.96 12.33 -9.92
C ALA A 128 2.29 11.37 -8.92
N VAL A 129 1.51 10.42 -9.42
CA VAL A 129 1.03 9.30 -8.58
C VAL A 129 2.16 8.29 -8.44
N VAL A 130 2.51 7.94 -7.20
CA VAL A 130 3.50 6.90 -6.92
C VAL A 130 2.89 5.53 -7.15
N VAL A 131 3.51 4.69 -7.98
CA VAL A 131 3.01 3.34 -8.28
C VAL A 131 3.98 2.29 -7.73
N THR A 132 3.46 1.28 -7.03
CA THR A 132 4.27 0.19 -6.46
C THR A 132 3.75 -1.20 -6.84
N ALA A 133 4.67 -2.15 -6.97
CA ALA A 133 4.37 -3.53 -7.37
C ALA A 133 3.97 -4.45 -6.20
N HIS A 134 3.09 -3.99 -5.31
CA HIS A 134 2.53 -4.88 -4.30
C HIS A 134 1.56 -5.87 -4.96
N THR A 135 1.72 -7.14 -4.62
CA THR A 135 1.06 -8.29 -5.24
C THR A 135 -0.07 -8.87 -4.38
N LEU A 136 -0.73 -9.90 -4.90
CA LEU A 136 -1.65 -10.75 -4.13
C LEU A 136 -0.96 -11.40 -2.92
N ASP A 137 0.26 -11.87 -3.10
CA ASP A 137 1.06 -12.48 -2.03
C ASP A 137 1.35 -11.46 -0.91
N ASP A 138 1.65 -10.21 -1.26
CA ASP A 138 1.84 -9.14 -0.28
C ASP A 138 0.57 -8.85 0.54
N GLN A 139 -0.62 -9.02 -0.06
CA GLN A 139 -1.90 -8.91 0.65
C GLN A 139 -2.03 -10.01 1.71
N ALA A 140 -1.78 -11.26 1.30
CA ALA A 140 -1.85 -12.42 2.18
C ALA A 140 -0.89 -12.28 3.36
N GLU A 141 0.38 -11.95 3.10
CA GLU A 141 1.39 -11.71 4.14
C GLU A 141 0.94 -10.60 5.10
N THR A 142 0.41 -9.49 4.56
CA THR A 142 -0.05 -8.35 5.37
C THR A 142 -1.23 -8.72 6.24
N LEU A 143 -2.19 -9.47 5.71
CA LEU A 143 -3.37 -9.91 6.45
C LEU A 143 -2.96 -10.82 7.62
N LEU A 144 -2.13 -11.83 7.37
CA LEU A 144 -1.66 -12.75 8.40
C LEU A 144 -0.87 -12.01 9.49
N MET A 145 0.03 -11.11 9.11
CA MET A 145 0.77 -10.27 10.05
C MET A 145 -0.14 -9.40 10.93
N ARG A 146 -1.23 -8.87 10.37
CA ARG A 146 -2.20 -8.04 11.11
C ARG A 146 -3.11 -8.87 12.00
N MET A 147 -3.50 -10.06 11.54
CA MET A 147 -4.27 -11.03 12.32
C MET A 147 -3.47 -11.49 13.55
N ALA A 148 -2.20 -11.83 13.37
CA ALA A 148 -1.31 -12.21 14.48
C ALA A 148 -1.09 -11.09 15.52
N ARG A 149 -1.41 -9.83 15.17
CA ARG A 149 -1.37 -8.67 16.08
C ARG A 149 -2.73 -8.34 16.72
N GLY A 150 -3.76 -9.15 16.48
CA GLY A 150 -5.11 -8.89 17.00
C GLY A 150 -5.83 -7.70 16.34
N SER A 151 -5.55 -7.44 15.06
CA SER A 151 -6.21 -6.33 14.34
C SER A 151 -7.70 -6.59 14.17
N GLY A 152 -8.53 -5.55 14.37
CA GLY A 152 -9.95 -5.57 14.03
C GLY A 152 -10.24 -5.45 12.53
N PRO A 153 -11.52 -5.38 12.12
CA PRO A 153 -11.94 -5.37 10.71
C PRO A 153 -11.23 -4.32 9.84
N SER A 154 -11.06 -3.09 10.34
CA SER A 154 -10.36 -2.02 9.61
C SER A 154 -8.89 -2.35 9.34
N GLY A 155 -8.23 -3.01 10.30
CA GLY A 155 -6.86 -3.49 10.13
C GLY A 155 -6.78 -4.69 9.19
N LEU A 156 -7.76 -5.59 9.23
CA LEU A 156 -7.81 -6.78 8.38
C LEU A 156 -8.35 -6.51 6.96
N ALA A 157 -8.71 -5.27 6.61
CA ALA A 157 -9.11 -4.86 5.27
C ALA A 157 -7.97 -4.90 4.21
N GLY A 158 -6.81 -5.47 4.53
CA GLY A 158 -5.66 -5.58 3.63
C GLY A 158 -5.02 -4.22 3.28
N MET A 159 -4.25 -4.20 2.19
CA MET A 159 -3.77 -2.98 1.56
C MET A 159 -4.85 -2.41 0.64
N ARG A 160 -5.01 -1.08 0.66
CA ARG A 160 -5.88 -0.37 -0.30
C ARG A 160 -5.15 -0.18 -1.64
N GLY A 161 -5.89 -0.27 -2.75
CA GLY A 161 -5.36 -0.03 -4.11
C GLY A 161 -4.86 1.39 -4.31
N ARG A 162 -5.52 2.38 -3.70
CA ARG A 162 -5.13 3.79 -3.72
C ARG A 162 -5.19 4.35 -2.29
N VAL A 163 -4.17 5.10 -1.88
CA VAL A 163 -4.12 5.76 -0.57
C VAL A 163 -3.30 7.04 -0.65
N VAL A 164 -3.70 8.08 0.08
CA VAL A 164 -2.84 9.26 0.26
C VAL A 164 -1.84 8.96 1.37
N ARG A 165 -0.57 9.16 1.10
CA ARG A 165 0.53 8.94 2.02
C ARG A 165 1.59 10.02 1.82
N ASP A 166 2.03 10.63 2.91
CA ASP A 166 3.10 11.64 2.89
C ASP A 166 2.79 12.78 1.89
N GLY A 167 1.51 13.16 1.76
CA GLY A 167 1.03 14.20 0.83
C GLY A 167 0.81 13.74 -0.62
N THR A 168 1.18 12.51 -0.96
CA THR A 168 1.13 11.98 -2.33
C THR A 168 0.18 10.79 -2.45
N VAL A 169 -0.42 10.60 -3.63
CA VAL A 169 -1.21 9.40 -3.92
C VAL A 169 -0.26 8.23 -4.20
N LEU A 170 -0.48 7.13 -3.48
CA LEU A 170 0.16 5.84 -3.72
C LEU A 170 -0.85 4.84 -4.31
N ALA A 171 -0.54 4.32 -5.49
CA ALA A 171 -1.28 3.31 -6.21
C ALA A 171 -0.59 1.94 -6.18
N ARG A 172 -1.40 0.88 -6.14
CA ARG A 172 -0.99 -0.54 -6.11
C ARG A 172 -1.87 -1.35 -7.07
N PRO A 173 -1.68 -1.22 -8.39
CA PRO A 173 -2.56 -1.86 -9.38
C PRO A 173 -2.47 -3.39 -9.37
N LEU A 174 -1.38 -3.96 -8.84
CA LEU A 174 -1.10 -5.40 -8.90
C LEU A 174 -1.58 -6.19 -7.67
N LEU A 175 -2.39 -5.62 -6.78
CA LEU A 175 -2.82 -6.30 -5.54
C LEU A 175 -3.67 -7.56 -5.78
N GLY A 176 -4.25 -7.70 -6.97
CA GLY A 176 -4.97 -8.91 -7.39
C GLY A 176 -4.13 -9.87 -8.23
N VAL A 177 -2.85 -9.58 -8.47
CA VAL A 177 -1.99 -10.35 -9.37
C VAL A 177 -1.02 -11.21 -8.54
N PRO A 178 -0.98 -12.53 -8.73
CA PRO A 178 0.01 -13.40 -8.11
C PRO A 178 1.44 -13.02 -8.49
N LYS A 179 2.36 -13.12 -7.54
CA LYS A 179 3.79 -12.87 -7.76
C LYS A 179 4.38 -13.75 -8.86
N THR A 180 3.98 -15.02 -8.93
CA THR A 180 4.41 -15.99 -9.95
C THR A 180 4.18 -15.47 -11.37
N ARG A 181 3.05 -14.80 -11.62
CA ARG A 181 2.75 -14.19 -12.93
C ARG A 181 3.67 -13.03 -13.27
N LEU A 182 4.11 -12.24 -12.29
CA LEU A 182 5.07 -11.16 -12.50
C LEU A 182 6.48 -11.69 -12.79
N ILE A 183 6.88 -12.77 -12.11
CA ILE A 183 8.12 -13.50 -12.40
C ILE A 183 8.08 -14.03 -13.84
N ALA A 184 6.99 -14.72 -14.23
CA ALA A 184 6.80 -15.21 -15.59
C ALA A 184 6.83 -14.07 -16.63
N THR A 185 6.26 -12.90 -16.29
CA THR A 185 6.31 -11.70 -17.15
C THR A 185 7.72 -11.19 -17.36
N ALA A 186 8.51 -11.10 -16.28
CA ALA A 186 9.91 -10.67 -16.38
C ALA A 186 10.76 -11.66 -17.18
N GLN A 187 10.57 -12.96 -16.97
CA GLN A 187 11.26 -14.04 -17.68
C GLN A 187 10.91 -14.06 -19.17
N ALA A 188 9.62 -14.01 -19.52
CA ALA A 188 9.16 -14.01 -20.91
C ALA A 188 9.68 -12.82 -21.72
N ARG A 189 10.00 -11.70 -21.03
CA ARG A 189 10.56 -10.49 -21.63
C ARG A 189 12.09 -10.41 -21.54
N GLY A 190 12.76 -11.41 -20.97
CA GLY A 190 14.22 -11.42 -20.79
C GLY A 190 14.74 -10.24 -19.96
N LEU A 191 13.96 -9.80 -18.96
CA LEU A 191 14.30 -8.65 -18.14
C LEU A 191 15.26 -9.07 -17.01
N PRO A 192 16.37 -8.33 -16.80
CA PRO A 192 17.25 -8.59 -15.66
C PRO A 192 16.53 -8.27 -14.36
N VAL A 193 16.61 -9.20 -13.40
CA VAL A 193 16.04 -9.04 -12.05
C VAL A 193 17.14 -9.21 -11.02
N ILE A 194 17.05 -8.45 -9.94
CA ILE A 194 17.96 -8.50 -8.80
C ILE A 194 17.31 -9.38 -7.72
N GLU A 195 18.06 -10.38 -7.27
CA GLU A 195 17.67 -11.18 -6.10
C GLU A 195 18.23 -10.55 -4.84
N ASP A 196 17.36 -9.96 -4.02
CA ASP A 196 17.77 -9.42 -2.73
C ASP A 196 17.88 -10.55 -1.68
N PRO A 197 19.07 -10.83 -1.11
CA PRO A 197 19.26 -11.91 -0.13
C PRO A 197 18.43 -11.73 1.15
N SER A 198 18.07 -10.49 1.49
CA SER A 198 17.26 -10.19 2.68
C SER A 198 15.81 -10.65 2.55
N ASN A 199 15.34 -10.96 1.34
CA ASN A 199 13.98 -11.47 1.11
C ASN A 199 13.75 -12.84 1.76
N GLY A 200 14.81 -13.63 1.95
CA GLY A 200 14.77 -14.95 2.59
C GLY A 200 15.25 -14.97 4.04
N ASP A 201 15.67 -13.82 4.59
CA ASP A 201 16.31 -13.79 5.91
C ASP A 201 15.29 -13.96 7.05
N PRO A 202 15.36 -15.07 7.83
CA PRO A 202 14.37 -15.41 8.85
C PRO A 202 14.34 -14.43 10.03
N ARG A 203 15.34 -13.54 10.17
CA ARG A 203 15.31 -12.44 11.14
C ARG A 203 14.11 -11.52 10.89
N PHE A 204 13.65 -11.41 9.64
CA PHE A 204 12.54 -10.55 9.27
C PHE A 204 11.20 -11.28 9.29
N ALA A 205 10.21 -10.66 9.92
CA ALA A 205 8.87 -11.27 10.08
C ALA A 205 8.25 -11.67 8.74
N ARG A 206 8.40 -10.83 7.72
CA ARG A 206 7.84 -11.06 6.39
C ARG A 206 8.43 -12.29 5.70
N ALA A 207 9.73 -12.52 5.82
CA ALA A 207 10.39 -13.71 5.31
C ALA A 207 9.85 -14.99 5.99
N ARG A 208 9.63 -14.93 7.32
CA ARG A 208 9.01 -16.05 8.06
C ARG A 208 7.59 -16.33 7.61
N TRP A 209 6.74 -15.31 7.44
CA TRP A 209 5.37 -15.51 6.95
C TRP A 209 5.35 -16.10 5.54
N ARG A 210 6.22 -15.61 4.66
CA ARG A 210 6.38 -16.16 3.30
C ARG A 210 6.78 -17.63 3.32
N ALA A 211 7.69 -18.03 4.21
CA ALA A 211 8.09 -19.44 4.36
C ALA A 211 6.95 -20.34 4.87
N LEU A 212 5.97 -19.80 5.60
CA LEU A 212 4.80 -20.54 6.08
C LEU A 212 3.67 -20.64 5.04
N MET A 213 3.65 -19.77 4.02
CA MET A 213 2.56 -19.72 3.04
C MET A 213 2.28 -21.06 2.34
N PRO A 214 3.27 -21.88 1.92
CA PRO A 214 2.97 -23.17 1.30
C PRO A 214 2.19 -24.12 2.21
N LEU A 215 2.53 -24.15 3.50
CA LEU A 215 1.83 -24.98 4.50
C LEU A 215 0.41 -24.45 4.74
N LEU A 216 0.25 -23.14 4.85
CA LEU A 216 -1.06 -22.50 5.01
C LEU A 216 -1.95 -22.74 3.78
N ALA A 217 -1.38 -22.66 2.58
CA ALA A 217 -2.10 -22.93 1.33
C ALA A 217 -2.59 -24.38 1.26
N ALA A 218 -1.81 -25.35 1.74
CA ALA A 218 -2.24 -26.75 1.82
C ALA A 218 -3.47 -26.96 2.72
N GLU A 219 -3.60 -26.15 3.77
CA GLU A 219 -4.78 -26.10 4.65
C GLU A 219 -5.91 -25.21 4.11
N GLY A 220 -5.77 -24.66 2.90
CA GLY A 220 -6.77 -23.82 2.25
C GLY A 220 -6.73 -22.35 2.64
N LEU A 221 -5.62 -21.85 3.20
CA LEU A 221 -5.33 -20.44 3.47
C LEU A 221 -4.35 -19.88 2.42
N ASP A 222 -4.67 -20.07 1.13
CA ASP A 222 -3.92 -19.50 0.01
C ASP A 222 -4.09 -17.97 -0.10
N ALA A 223 -3.28 -17.35 -0.96
CA ALA A 223 -3.27 -15.90 -1.12
C ALA A 223 -4.60 -15.34 -1.68
N GLU A 224 -5.27 -16.09 -2.56
CA GLU A 224 -6.55 -15.70 -3.15
C GLU A 224 -7.66 -15.65 -2.10
N ARG A 225 -7.78 -16.70 -1.27
CA ARG A 225 -8.77 -16.78 -0.19
C ARG A 225 -8.52 -15.76 0.90
N LEU A 226 -7.26 -15.53 1.27
CA LEU A 226 -6.88 -14.49 2.22
C LEU A 226 -7.23 -13.09 1.67
N SER A 227 -6.95 -12.83 0.39
CA SER A 227 -7.33 -11.56 -0.25
C SER A 227 -8.85 -11.39 -0.34
N LEU A 228 -9.58 -12.46 -0.65
CA LEU A 228 -11.05 -12.45 -0.63
C LEU A 228 -11.61 -12.11 0.76
N LEU A 229 -11.02 -12.67 1.82
CA LEU A 229 -11.38 -12.33 3.21
C LEU A 229 -11.09 -10.86 3.50
N ALA A 230 -9.92 -10.35 3.14
CA ALA A 230 -9.57 -8.93 3.30
C ALA A 230 -10.59 -8.03 2.58
N GLY A 231 -11.00 -8.38 1.36
CA GLY A 231 -12.02 -7.66 0.61
C GLY A 231 -13.41 -7.69 1.26
N ARG A 232 -13.81 -8.82 1.88
CA ARG A 232 -15.05 -8.92 2.65
C ARG A 232 -15.00 -8.03 3.90
N LEU A 233 -13.89 -8.05 4.63
CA LEU A 233 -13.68 -7.21 5.82
C LEU A 233 -13.63 -5.72 5.47
N ALA A 234 -13.05 -5.36 4.32
CA ALA A 234 -13.06 -3.98 3.82
C ALA A 234 -14.49 -3.47 3.55
N ARG A 235 -15.37 -4.30 2.96
CA ARG A 235 -16.77 -3.94 2.72
C ARG A 235 -17.55 -3.79 4.03
N LEU A 236 -17.33 -4.68 5.00
CA LEU A 236 -17.93 -4.58 6.33
C LEU A 236 -17.46 -3.32 7.07
N ASP A 237 -16.17 -3.02 7.02
CA ASP A 237 -15.59 -1.81 7.61
C ASP A 237 -16.18 -0.54 6.99
N ALA A 238 -16.34 -0.50 5.66
CA ALA A 238 -16.95 0.62 4.96
C ALA A 238 -18.43 0.81 5.35
N ALA A 239 -19.20 -0.27 5.48
CA ALA A 239 -20.58 -0.22 5.93
C ALA A 239 -20.69 0.30 7.38
N ALA A 240 -19.83 -0.18 8.28
CA ALA A 240 -19.77 0.29 9.66
C ALA A 240 -19.35 1.77 9.74
N ALA A 241 -18.38 2.20 8.94
CA ALA A 241 -17.98 3.61 8.85
C ALA A 241 -19.11 4.51 8.34
N ALA A 242 -19.87 4.06 7.32
CA ALA A 242 -21.04 4.78 6.82
C ALA A 242 -22.13 4.92 7.89
N ARG A 243 -22.41 3.84 8.65
CA ARG A 243 -23.36 3.89 9.77
C ARG A 243 -22.87 4.81 10.88
N CYS A 244 -21.59 4.71 11.27
CA CYS A 244 -20.96 5.62 12.23
C CYS A 244 -21.16 7.09 11.83
N LYS A 245 -20.92 7.44 10.56
CA LYS A 245 -21.12 8.82 10.06
C LYS A 245 -22.57 9.27 10.19
N ALA A 246 -23.52 8.41 9.83
CA ALA A 246 -24.95 8.72 9.93
C ALA A 246 -25.40 8.91 11.39
N VAL A 247 -24.96 8.03 12.29
CA VAL A 247 -25.25 8.12 13.73
C VAL A 247 -24.62 9.39 14.31
N LEU A 248 -23.35 9.65 14.03
CA LEU A 248 -22.65 10.84 14.50
C LEU A 248 -23.40 12.13 14.13
N ALA A 249 -23.92 12.21 12.89
CA ALA A 249 -24.71 13.35 12.44
C ALA A 249 -26.07 13.47 13.15
N ALA A 250 -26.68 12.35 13.56
CA ALA A 250 -27.98 12.33 14.23
C ALA A 250 -27.89 12.55 15.75
N VAL A 251 -26.81 12.11 16.40
CA VAL A 251 -26.65 12.20 17.86
C VAL A 251 -25.98 13.50 18.30
N LEU A 252 -25.21 14.16 17.44
CA LEU A 252 -24.58 15.44 17.75
C LEU A 252 -25.65 16.52 17.92
N LEU A 253 -25.69 17.12 19.10
CA LEU A 253 -26.59 18.22 19.41
C LEU A 253 -25.90 19.55 19.09
N PRO A 254 -26.64 20.58 18.62
CA PRO A 254 -26.10 21.93 18.50
C PRO A 254 -25.53 22.38 19.84
N ALA A 255 -24.42 23.11 19.81
CA ALA A 255 -23.98 23.88 20.96
C ALA A 255 -25.06 24.93 21.24
N MET A 256 -25.97 24.66 22.19
CA MET A 256 -26.88 25.71 22.65
C MET A 256 -26.03 26.86 23.19
N ALA A 257 -26.36 28.07 22.76
CA ALA A 257 -25.82 29.29 23.35
C ALA A 257 -25.98 29.22 24.87
N ALA A 258 -24.84 29.27 25.57
CA ALA A 258 -24.70 29.48 27.00
C ALA A 258 -25.56 28.58 27.93
N VAL A 259 -25.02 27.43 28.31
CA VAL A 259 -25.08 27.05 29.72
C VAL A 259 -23.68 27.27 30.26
N LEU A 260 -23.51 28.34 31.03
CA LEU A 260 -22.31 28.57 31.85
C LEU A 260 -22.17 27.38 32.82
N LEU A 261 -21.47 26.34 32.39
CA LEU A 261 -20.68 25.53 33.32
C LEU A 261 -19.40 26.31 33.56
N PRO A 262 -19.09 26.69 34.81
CA PRO A 262 -17.95 27.52 35.10
C PRO A 262 -16.65 26.77 34.80
N ALA A 263 -15.80 27.44 34.01
CA ALA A 263 -14.37 27.19 33.83
C ALA A 263 -13.96 25.79 33.35
N MET A 264 -13.77 25.64 32.03
CA MET A 264 -12.52 25.14 31.43
C MET A 264 -12.49 25.68 29.99
N GLY A 265 -11.45 26.40 29.58
CA GLY A 265 -11.28 26.93 28.21
C GLY A 265 -11.03 25.84 27.15
N ALA A 266 -11.72 24.71 27.24
CA ALA A 266 -11.54 23.54 26.38
C ALA A 266 -12.80 23.30 25.51
N PRO A 267 -12.64 22.76 24.29
CA PRO A 267 -13.76 22.43 23.41
C PRO A 267 -14.69 21.38 24.05
N GLN A 268 -15.99 21.53 23.84
CA GLN A 268 -17.03 20.64 24.38
C GLN A 268 -17.95 20.13 23.26
N LEU A 269 -18.25 18.83 23.28
CA LEU A 269 -19.25 18.21 22.40
C LEU A 269 -20.42 17.68 23.24
N ARG A 270 -21.65 17.91 22.76
CA ARG A 270 -22.88 17.36 23.37
C ARG A 270 -23.50 16.33 22.43
N LEU A 271 -23.91 15.20 23.00
CA LEU A 271 -24.52 14.10 22.27
C LEU A 271 -25.80 13.61 22.94
N ASN A 272 -26.76 13.15 22.12
CA ASN A 272 -27.92 12.43 22.58
C ASN A 272 -27.53 10.98 22.91
N PHE A 273 -27.27 10.72 24.20
CA PHE A 273 -26.88 9.38 24.67
C PHE A 273 -27.96 8.32 24.41
N SER A 274 -29.24 8.66 24.56
CA SER A 274 -30.32 7.69 24.35
C SER A 274 -30.40 7.18 22.90
N ALA A 275 -30.13 8.05 21.93
CA ALA A 275 -30.05 7.67 20.52
C ALA A 275 -28.79 6.84 20.22
N LEU A 276 -27.66 7.17 20.85
CA LEU A 276 -26.43 6.40 20.72
C LEU A 276 -26.55 4.99 21.30
N GLN A 277 -27.24 4.84 22.43
CA GLN A 277 -27.40 3.57 23.14
C GLN A 277 -28.27 2.55 22.41
N GLN A 278 -28.98 2.96 21.35
CA GLN A 278 -29.76 2.08 20.47
C GLN A 278 -28.91 1.43 19.37
N GLU A 279 -27.67 1.87 19.19
CA GLU A 279 -26.76 1.33 18.19
C GLU A 279 -25.99 0.11 18.71
N PRO A 280 -25.57 -0.82 17.82
CA PRO A 280 -24.65 -1.89 18.20
C PRO A 280 -23.31 -1.37 18.72
N ASP A 281 -22.67 -2.11 19.63
CA ASP A 281 -21.40 -1.75 20.29
C ASP A 281 -20.31 -1.25 19.32
N GLU A 282 -20.10 -1.95 18.21
CA GLU A 282 -19.09 -1.58 17.20
C GLU A 282 -19.35 -0.16 16.62
N ILE A 283 -20.62 0.22 16.46
CA ILE A 283 -20.97 1.56 15.97
C ILE A 283 -20.76 2.59 17.08
N VAL A 284 -21.17 2.28 18.31
CA VAL A 284 -20.96 3.16 19.48
C VAL A 284 -19.48 3.45 19.68
N LEU A 285 -18.63 2.43 19.67
CA LEU A 285 -17.17 2.56 19.82
C LEU A 285 -16.57 3.45 18.73
N ARG A 286 -17.00 3.30 17.47
CA ARG A 286 -16.54 4.14 16.36
C ARG A 286 -16.99 5.58 16.49
N VAL A 287 -18.23 5.82 16.91
CA VAL A 287 -18.76 7.16 17.15
C VAL A 287 -17.97 7.85 18.27
N VAL A 288 -17.72 7.15 19.38
CA VAL A 288 -16.91 7.66 20.49
C VAL A 288 -15.49 7.98 20.04
N ALA A 289 -14.83 7.09 19.30
CA ALA A 289 -13.50 7.34 18.76
C ALA A 289 -13.46 8.59 17.85
N ALA A 290 -14.42 8.73 16.94
CA ALA A 290 -14.51 9.89 16.05
C ALA A 290 -14.77 11.21 16.82
N LEU A 291 -15.54 11.17 17.90
CA LEU A 291 -15.76 12.31 18.78
C LEU A 291 -14.48 12.73 19.52
N LEU A 292 -13.71 11.76 20.02
CA LEU A 292 -12.43 12.03 20.69
C LEU A 292 -11.40 12.63 19.73
N GLU A 293 -11.31 12.11 18.49
CA GLU A 293 -10.45 12.68 17.45
C GLU A 293 -10.84 14.14 17.14
N ARG A 294 -12.14 14.42 17.03
CA ARG A 294 -12.64 15.77 16.79
C ARG A 294 -12.30 16.73 17.95
N LEU A 295 -12.48 16.29 19.20
CA LEU A 295 -12.11 17.09 20.37
C LEU A 295 -10.61 17.39 20.42
N GLY A 296 -9.77 16.41 20.06
CA GLY A 296 -8.32 16.62 19.96
C GLY A 296 -7.95 17.67 18.92
N ALA A 297 -8.54 17.59 17.72
CA ALA A 297 -8.30 18.55 16.65
C ALA A 297 -8.81 19.96 16.97
N GLU A 298 -9.95 20.09 17.67
CA GLU A 298 -10.46 21.39 18.12
C GLU A 298 -9.57 22.00 19.22
N ALA A 299 -8.95 21.17 20.08
CA ALA A 299 -8.03 21.64 21.11
C ALA A 299 -6.68 22.11 20.53
N GLU A 300 -6.15 21.42 19.50
CA GLU A 300 -4.92 21.84 18.81
C GLU A 300 -5.07 23.16 18.05
N ASN A 301 -6.27 23.46 17.53
CA ASN A 301 -6.56 24.72 16.83
C ASN A 301 -6.87 25.90 17.77
N ALA A 302 -7.04 25.66 19.06
CA ALA A 302 -7.37 26.69 20.06
C ALA A 302 -6.14 27.25 20.81
N VAL A 303 -4.93 26.73 20.51
CA VAL A 303 -3.62 27.14 21.06
C VAL A 303 -2.86 27.96 20.03
#